data_AF-J3GQ84-F1
#
_entry.id   AF-J3GQ84-F1
#
_cell.length_a   1.000
_cell.length_b   1.000
_cell.length_c   1.000
_cell.angle_alpha   90.00
_cell.angle_beta   90.00
_cell.angle_gamma   90.00
#
_symmetry.space_group_name_H-M   'P 1'
#
loop_
_entity.id
_entity.type
_entity.pdbx_description
1 polymer ?
#
loop_
_entity_poly.entity_id
_entity_poly.type
_entity_poly.pdbx_seq_one_letter_code
_entity_poly.pdbx_strand_id
1 'polypeptide(L)' 'MHTYKLKFEGNEGDMRPKSYDSVNLVEPGDVIELDNGMWHFVMDIRNLKSGTQLVLAESGQTAQQAATLGRQMQDG' A
#
# COMPACT_ATOMS: atom_id res chain seq x y z
N MET A 1 8.47 -12.17 -9.89
CA MET A 1 8.65 -11.17 -8.81
C MET A 1 8.38 -9.80 -9.41
N HIS A 2 7.43 -9.10 -8.84
CA HIS A 2 7.01 -7.75 -9.22
C HIS A 2 7.48 -6.79 -8.14
N THR A 3 8.28 -5.81 -8.54
CA THR A 3 8.73 -4.74 -7.65
C THR A 3 7.86 -3.53 -7.86
N TYR A 4 7.25 -3.07 -6.77
CA TYR A 4 6.39 -1.92 -6.75
C TYR A 4 7.01 -0.81 -5.91
N LYS A 5 6.82 0.44 -6.33
CA LYS A 5 7.13 1.61 -5.50
C LYS A 5 5.97 1.86 -4.56
N LEU A 6 6.24 2.20 -3.31
CA LEU A 6 5.19 2.50 -2.35
C LEU A 6 5.02 4.01 -2.22
N LYS A 7 3.77 4.47 -2.22
CA LYS A 7 3.38 5.82 -1.84
C LYS A 7 2.29 5.70 -0.79
N PHE A 8 2.42 6.41 0.33
CA PHE A 8 1.44 6.35 1.40
C PHE A 8 0.62 7.63 1.42
N GLU A 9 -0.71 7.52 1.44
CA GLU A 9 -1.62 8.62 1.75
C GLU A 9 -1.65 8.81 3.27
N GLY A 10 -0.72 9.63 3.78
CA GLY A 10 -0.58 9.93 5.20
C GLY A 10 0.77 10.58 5.49
N ASN A 11 0.99 10.95 6.75
CA ASN A 11 2.23 11.62 7.17
C ASN A 11 3.45 10.74 6.85
N GLU A 12 4.27 11.17 5.89
CA GLU A 12 5.52 10.52 5.48
C GLU A 12 6.53 10.56 6.63
N GLY A 13 6.42 9.60 7.55
CA GLY A 13 7.49 9.30 8.49
C GLY A 13 8.66 8.65 7.75
N ASP A 14 9.88 9.12 8.01
CA ASP A 14 11.14 8.71 7.34
C ASP A 14 11.43 7.19 7.38
N MET A 15 10.72 6.42 8.23
CA MET A 15 10.91 4.98 8.43
C MET A 15 10.01 4.06 7.58
N ARG A 16 9.20 4.59 6.66
CA ARG A 16 8.33 3.72 5.83
C ARG A 16 9.12 3.08 4.67
N PRO A 17 8.86 1.80 4.36
CA PRO A 17 9.50 1.14 3.22
C PRO A 17 9.10 1.83 1.91
N LYS A 18 10.05 1.97 0.99
CA LYS A 18 9.85 2.71 -0.29
C LYS A 18 9.50 1.79 -1.46
N SER A 19 9.69 0.48 -1.28
CA SER A 19 9.42 -0.54 -2.28
C SER A 19 8.79 -1.77 -1.64
N TYR A 20 8.01 -2.50 -2.43
CA TYR A 20 7.37 -3.76 -2.07
C TYR A 20 7.59 -4.76 -3.19
N ASP A 21 8.09 -5.94 -2.83
CA ASP A 21 8.32 -7.03 -3.75
C ASP A 21 7.29 -8.13 -3.50
N SER A 22 6.51 -8.44 -4.52
CA SER A 22 5.49 -9.50 -4.45
C SER A 22 5.72 -10.53 -5.55
N VAL A 23 5.46 -11.79 -5.23
CA VAL A 23 5.42 -12.86 -6.23
C VAL A 23 4.17 -12.72 -7.09
N ASN A 24 3.06 -12.32 -6.47
CA ASN A 24 1.76 -12.14 -7.12
C ASN A 24 1.55 -10.71 -7.58
N LEU A 25 0.72 -10.55 -8.61
CA LEU A 25 0.23 -9.24 -9.02
C LEU A 25 -0.60 -8.65 -7.88
N VAL A 26 -0.35 -7.39 -7.55
CA VAL A 26 -1.15 -6.62 -6.58
C VAL A 26 -2.21 -5.84 -7.35
N GLU A 27 -3.45 -5.82 -6.83
CA GLU A 27 -4.58 -5.10 -7.43
C GLU A 27 -5.11 -4.01 -6.47
N PRO A 28 -5.76 -2.95 -6.98
CA PRO A 28 -6.45 -2.00 -6.12
C PRO A 28 -7.57 -2.70 -5.34
N GLY A 29 -7.63 -2.49 -4.04
CA GLY A 29 -8.52 -3.20 -3.12
C GLY A 29 -7.82 -4.28 -2.30
N ASP A 30 -6.59 -4.67 -2.64
CA ASP A 30 -5.81 -5.62 -1.86
C ASP A 30 -5.33 -5.03 -0.53
N VAL A 31 -4.98 -5.91 0.41
CA VAL A 31 -4.26 -5.55 1.63
C VAL A 31 -2.93 -6.28 1.63
N ILE A 32 -1.84 -5.52 1.73
CA ILE A 32 -0.49 -6.05 1.76
C ILE A 32 0.12 -5.83 3.14
N GLU A 33 0.90 -6.81 3.61
CA GLU A 33 1.74 -6.68 4.79
C GLU A 33 3.11 -6.18 4.34
N LEU A 34 3.64 -5.17 5.03
CA LEU A 34 4.97 -4.65 4.79
C LEU A 34 5.96 -5.16 5.85
N ASP A 35 7.25 -5.06 5.56
CA ASP A 35 8.36 -5.57 6.40
C ASP A 35 8.38 -4.99 7.83
N ASN A 36 7.70 -3.86 8.04
CA ASN A 36 7.50 -3.24 9.35
C ASN A 36 6.43 -3.94 10.22
N GLY A 37 5.81 -5.02 9.73
CA GLY A 37 4.72 -5.73 10.39
C GLY A 37 3.38 -4.98 10.38
N MET A 38 3.25 -3.96 9.54
CA MET A 38 2.01 -3.19 9.38
C MET A 38 1.29 -3.60 8.10
N TRP A 39 -0.04 -3.54 8.17
CA TRP A 39 -0.91 -3.84 7.04
C TRP A 39 -1.34 -2.56 6.35
N HIS A 40 -1.32 -2.56 5.02
CA HIS A 40 -1.68 -1.42 4.21
C HIS A 40 -2.66 -1.82 3.12
N PHE A 41 -3.73 -1.05 2.99
CA PHE A 41 -4.69 -1.23 1.90
C PHE A 41 -4.22 -0.50 0.65
N VAL A 42 -4.27 -1.19 -0.48
CA VAL A 42 -3.91 -0.66 -1.80
C VAL A 42 -5.11 0.10 -2.35
N MET A 43 -5.05 1.42 -2.29
CA MET A 43 -6.13 2.29 -2.79
C MET A 43 -6.10 2.39 -4.30
N ASP A 44 -4.91 2.55 -4.88
CA ASP A 44 -4.75 2.83 -6.29
C ASP A 44 -3.40 2.31 -6.79
N ILE A 45 -3.31 2.02 -8.09
CA ILE A 45 -2.08 1.57 -8.74
C ILE A 45 -1.77 2.51 -9.89
N ARG A 46 -0.61 3.17 -9.80
CA ARG A 46 -0.13 4.13 -10.80
C ARG A 46 1.03 3.56 -11.60
N ASN A 47 0.85 3.43 -12.90
CA ASN A 47 1.93 3.09 -13.81
C ASN A 47 2.73 4.36 -14.16
N LEU A 48 3.92 4.50 -13.59
CA LEU A 48 4.85 5.59 -13.89
C LEU A 48 5.85 5.16 -14.97
N LYS A 49 6.49 6.14 -15.61
CA LYS A 49 7.59 5.87 -16.57
C LYS A 49 8.74 5.06 -15.95
N SER A 50 8.92 5.16 -14.64
CA SER A 50 9.97 4.45 -13.89
C SER A 50 9.47 3.19 -13.16
N GLY A 51 8.29 2.66 -13.52
CA GLY A 51 7.72 1.44 -12.93
C GLY A 51 6.35 1.63 -12.30
N THR A 52 5.82 0.58 -11.70
CA THR A 52 4.50 0.60 -11.04
C THR A 52 4.62 1.12 -9.60
N GLN A 53 3.75 2.04 -9.22
CA GLN A 53 3.64 2.61 -7.88
C GLN A 53 2.29 2.23 -7.26
N LEU A 54 2.31 1.67 -6.07
CA LEU A 54 1.14 1.39 -5.25
C LEU A 54 0.87 2.59 -4.34
N VAL A 55 -0.36 3.08 -4.36
CA VAL A 55 -0.86 4.08 -3.44
C VAL A 55 -1.54 3.34 -2.30
N LEU A 56 -0.96 3.47 -1.12
CA LEU A 56 -1.35 2.76 0.08
C LEU A 56 -2.05 3.73 1.04
N ALA A 57 -3.14 3.26 1.64
CA ALA A 57 -3.80 3.95 2.73
C ALA A 57 -2.96 3.93 4.02
N GLU A 58 -3.52 4.54 5.06
CA GLU A 58 -2.98 4.47 6.41
C GLU A 58 -2.78 3.01 6.89
N SER A 59 -1.70 2.79 7.65
CA SER A 59 -1.34 1.49 8.22
C SER A 59 -2.33 1.06 9.29
N GLY A 60 -2.77 -0.19 9.22
CA GLY A 60 -3.47 -0.88 10.31
C GLY A 60 -2.57 -1.89 11.02
N GLN A 61 -2.87 -2.15 12.30
CA GLN A 61 -2.24 -3.26 13.06
C GLN A 61 -2.70 -4.64 12.58
N THR A 62 -3.80 -4.70 11.83
CA THR A 62 -4.39 -5.93 11.28
C THR A 62 -4.87 -5.67 9.87
N ALA A 63 -4.90 -6.72 9.04
CA ALA A 63 -5.38 -6.64 7.66
C ALA A 63 -6.79 -6.03 7.56
N GLN A 64 -7.68 -6.39 8.50
CA GLN A 64 -9.05 -5.89 8.53
C GLN A 64 -9.14 -4.40 8.90
N GLN A 65 -8.31 -3.93 9.84
CA GLN A 65 -8.23 -2.50 10.14
C GLN A 65 -7.71 -1.71 8.93
N ALA A 66 -6.63 -2.17 8.30
CA ALA A 66 -6.07 -1.54 7.12
C ALA A 66 -7.10 -1.46 5.97
N ALA A 67 -7.81 -2.56 5.70
CA ALA A 67 -8.88 -2.59 4.70
C ALA A 67 -10.01 -1.59 5.01
N THR A 68 -10.40 -1.52 6.27
CA THR A 68 -11.49 -0.63 6.73
C THR A 68 -11.08 0.84 6.60
N LEU A 69 -9.86 1.19 7.02
CA LEU A 69 -9.30 2.53 6.88
C LEU A 69 -9.18 2.93 5.40
N GLY A 70 -8.60 2.05 4.58
CA GLY A 70 -8.43 2.31 3.15
C GLY A 70 -9.74 2.47 2.40
N ARG A 71 -10.75 1.66 2.70
CA ARG A 71 -12.09 1.85 2.13
C ARG A 71 -12.72 3.16 2.54
N GLN A 72 -12.60 3.57 3.81
CA GLN A 72 -13.13 4.86 4.28
C GLN A 72 -12.45 6.04 3.57
N MET A 73 -11.14 5.94 3.29
CA MET A 73 -10.41 6.97 2.54
C MET A 73 -10.76 6.97 1.04
N GLN A 74 -11.10 5.82 0.47
CA GLN A 74 -11.44 5.69 -0.96
C GLN A 74 -12.87 6.18 -1.27
N ASP A 75 -13.80 6.05 -0.31
CA ASP A 75 -15.20 6.52 -0.43
C ASP A 75 -15.38 7.99 0.01
N GLY A 76 -14.30 8.64 0.47
CA GLY A 76 -14.31 10.00 1.01
C GLY A 76 -13.98 11.12 0.02
#